data_AF-A0A4Q5SB23-F1
#
_entry.id   AF-A0A4Q5SB23-F1
#
_cell.length_a   1.000
_cell.length_b   1.000
_cell.length_c   1.000
_cell.angle_alpha   90.00
_cell.angle_beta   90.00
_cell.angle_gamma   90.00
#
_symmetry.space_group_name_H-M   'P 1'
#
loop_
_entity.id
_entity.type
_entity.pdbx_description
1 polymer ?
#
loop_
_entity_poly.entity_id
_entity_poly.type
_entity_poly.pdbx_seq_one_letter_code
_entity_poly.pdbx_strand_id
1 'polypeptide(L)'
;MAILAFQKPDKVIMQKSTDFEGTFEFRPLEPGFGITIGNALRRILLSSLEGYAITSVRFSGVTHEFSTIKGVVEDVTEIILNLKQVR
;
A
#
# COMPACT_ATOMS: atom_id res chain seq x y z
N MET A 1 -37.28 -20.29 12.43
CA MET A 1 -36.55 -19.56 11.38
C MET A 1 -35.10 -19.93 11.52
N ALA A 2 -34.59 -20.82 10.68
CA ALA A 2 -33.21 -21.29 10.80
C ALA A 2 -32.28 -20.10 10.61
N ILE A 3 -31.53 -19.75 11.65
CA ILE A 3 -30.39 -18.85 11.55
C ILE A 3 -29.45 -19.55 10.56
N LEU A 4 -29.33 -19.04 9.34
CA LEU A 4 -28.45 -19.62 8.32
C LEU A 4 -27.06 -19.80 8.94
N ALA A 5 -26.65 -21.06 9.15
CA ALA A 5 -25.34 -21.39 9.68
C ALA A 5 -24.32 -21.08 8.58
N PHE A 6 -23.76 -19.87 8.63
CA PHE A 6 -22.77 -19.40 7.67
C PHE A 6 -21.40 -20.03 7.97
N GLN A 7 -20.75 -20.65 6.98
CA GLN A 7 -19.38 -21.14 7.13
C GLN A 7 -18.43 -19.96 7.34
N LYS A 8 -17.96 -19.80 8.58
CA LYS A 8 -16.88 -18.86 8.89
C LYS A 8 -15.53 -19.51 8.59
N PRO A 9 -14.53 -18.74 8.12
CA PRO A 9 -13.17 -19.24 8.00
C PRO A 9 -12.62 -19.55 9.40
N ASP A 10 -11.98 -20.70 9.56
CA ASP A 10 -11.55 -21.20 10.87
C ASP A 10 -10.32 -20.44 11.39
N LYS A 11 -9.31 -20.25 10.53
CA LYS A 11 -8.06 -19.53 10.85
C LYS A 11 -7.45 -18.89 9.60
N VAL A 12 -6.75 -17.77 9.81
CA VAL A 12 -5.89 -17.15 8.81
C VAL A 12 -4.51 -17.81 8.90
N ILE A 13 -4.05 -18.41 7.81
CA ILE A 13 -2.74 -19.07 7.75
C ILE A 13 -1.77 -18.12 7.05
N MET A 14 -0.69 -17.75 7.73
CA MET A 14 0.42 -17.03 7.12
C MET A 14 1.32 -18.02 6.40
N GLN A 15 1.44 -17.91 5.08
CA GLN A 15 2.31 -18.78 4.28
C GLN A 15 3.73 -18.21 4.17
N LYS A 16 3.84 -16.91 3.87
CA LYS A 16 5.12 -16.21 3.72
C LYS A 16 5.01 -14.83 4.32
N SER A 17 6.05 -14.41 5.01
CA SER A 17 6.21 -13.04 5.49
C SER A 17 7.67 -12.65 5.38
N THR A 18 7.93 -11.59 4.64
CA THR A 18 9.17 -10.81 4.67
C THR A 18 8.86 -9.43 5.24
N ASP A 19 9.85 -8.55 5.30
CA ASP A 19 9.64 -7.18 5.75
C ASP A 19 8.72 -6.37 4.80
N PHE A 20 8.58 -6.79 3.53
CA PHE A 20 7.84 -6.04 2.50
C PHE A 20 6.78 -6.85 1.75
N GLU A 21 6.66 -8.16 1.99
CA GLU A 21 5.70 -9.04 1.32
C GLU A 21 5.08 -10.02 2.31
N GLY A 22 3.75 -10.17 2.27
CA GLY A 22 3.00 -11.11 3.08
C GLY A 22 1.99 -11.90 2.25
N THR A 23 1.99 -13.22 2.37
CA THR A 23 1.01 -14.12 1.75
C THR A 23 0.18 -14.82 2.83
N PHE A 24 -1.14 -14.65 2.76
CA PHE A 24 -2.11 -15.21 3.72
C PHE A 24 -3.15 -16.06 3.01
N GLU A 25 -3.52 -17.17 3.61
CA GLU A 25 -4.56 -18.09 3.11
C GLU A 25 -5.77 -18.10 4.05
N PHE A 26 -6.96 -17.96 3.46
CA PHE A 26 -8.24 -18.00 4.15
C PHE A 26 -9.07 -19.17 3.63
N ARG A 27 -9.38 -20.12 4.52
CA ARG A 27 -10.26 -21.26 4.22
C ARG A 27 -10.88 -21.83 5.50
N PRO A 28 -12.02 -22.52 5.42
CA PRO A 28 -12.92 -22.62 4.25
C PRO A 28 -13.76 -21.34 4.05
N LEU A 29 -14.19 -21.07 2.82
CA LEU A 29 -15.08 -19.98 2.47
C LEU A 29 -16.26 -20.50 1.66
N GLU A 30 -17.43 -19.91 1.86
CA GLU A 30 -18.60 -20.16 1.01
C GLU A 30 -18.32 -19.75 -0.46
N PRO A 31 -18.94 -20.41 -1.44
CA PRO A 31 -18.87 -19.99 -2.83
C PRO A 31 -19.21 -18.51 -3.00
N GLY A 32 -18.35 -17.77 -3.72
CA GLY A 32 -18.49 -16.34 -3.97
C GLY A 32 -17.89 -15.42 -2.89
N PHE A 33 -17.73 -15.88 -1.64
CA PHE A 33 -17.18 -15.03 -0.57
C PHE A 33 -15.70 -14.69 -0.72
N GLY A 34 -14.94 -15.53 -1.42
CA GLY A 34 -13.54 -15.23 -1.77
C GLY A 34 -13.41 -13.91 -2.54
N ILE A 35 -14.30 -13.65 -3.50
CA ILE A 35 -14.31 -12.42 -4.29
C ILE A 35 -14.77 -11.23 -3.44
N THR A 36 -15.83 -11.42 -2.64
CA THR A 36 -16.37 -10.38 -1.76
C THR A 36 -15.33 -9.89 -0.76
N ILE A 37 -14.67 -10.80 -0.05
CA ILE A 37 -13.64 -10.48 0.94
C ILE A 37 -12.37 -9.96 0.24
N GLY A 38 -11.92 -10.61 -0.82
CA GLY A 38 -10.71 -10.22 -1.56
C GLY A 38 -10.81 -8.81 -2.13
N ASN A 39 -11.94 -8.45 -2.74
CA ASN A 39 -12.16 -7.10 -3.26
C ASN A 39 -12.27 -6.06 -2.13
N ALA A 40 -12.93 -6.39 -1.03
CA ALA A 40 -13.02 -5.50 0.12
C ALA A 40 -11.63 -5.21 0.72
N LEU A 41 -10.85 -6.25 0.99
CA LEU A 41 -9.48 -6.12 1.52
C LEU A 41 -8.59 -5.36 0.55
N ARG A 42 -8.61 -5.69 -0.75
CA ARG A 42 -7.84 -4.97 -1.77
C ARG A 42 -8.13 -3.47 -1.75
N ARG A 43 -9.40 -3.08 -1.66
CA ARG A 43 -9.78 -1.66 -1.62
C ARG A 43 -9.25 -0.97 -0.37
N ILE A 44 -9.42 -1.58 0.80
CA ILE A 44 -8.96 -1.01 2.07
C ILE A 44 -7.43 -0.87 2.07
N LEU A 45 -6.71 -1.94 1.68
CA LEU A 45 -5.26 -1.95 1.68
C LEU A 45 -4.64 -0.95 0.70
N LEU A 46 -5.31 -0.66 -0.43
CA LEU A 46 -4.81 0.31 -1.40
C LEU A 46 -5.16 1.77 -1.08
N SER A 47 -6.20 2.04 -0.28
CA SER A 47 -6.74 3.40 -0.15
C SER A 47 -6.80 3.95 1.28
N SER A 48 -6.75 3.10 2.29
CA SER A 48 -7.11 3.47 3.67
C SER A 48 -6.05 3.08 4.70
N LEU A 49 -4.87 2.63 4.25
CA LEU A 49 -3.76 2.39 5.15
C LEU A 49 -3.14 3.71 5.58
N GLU A 50 -3.01 3.86 6.90
CA GLU A 50 -2.28 4.96 7.50
C GLU A 50 -0.78 4.77 7.27
N GLY A 51 -0.08 5.88 7.08
CA GLY A 51 1.36 5.87 6.85
C GLY A 51 1.93 7.27 6.91
N TYR A 52 3.25 7.36 6.96
CA TYR A 52 3.99 8.62 6.89
C TYR A 52 4.66 8.73 5.53
N ALA A 53 4.62 9.92 4.95
CA ALA A 53 5.29 10.20 3.70
C ALA A 53 5.73 11.67 3.68
N ILE A 54 6.77 11.97 2.92
CA ILE A 54 7.22 13.34 2.68
C ILE A 54 6.16 14.04 1.82
N THR A 55 5.52 15.09 2.36
CA THR A 55 4.43 15.82 1.69
C THR A 55 4.90 17.08 0.98
N SER A 56 5.97 17.70 1.44
CA SER A 56 6.50 18.94 0.88
C SER A 56 7.99 19.08 1.11
N VAL A 57 8.66 19.75 0.18
CA VAL A 57 10.10 20.05 0.21
C VAL A 57 10.32 21.47 -0.27
N ARG A 58 11.36 22.13 0.24
CA ARG A 58 11.75 23.48 -0.17
C ARG A 58 13.25 23.50 -0.44
N PHE A 59 13.62 23.92 -1.64
CA PHE A 59 15.00 24.09 -2.05
C PHE A 59 15.33 25.59 -2.11
N SER A 60 16.48 25.98 -1.56
CA SER A 60 16.92 27.37 -1.59
C SER A 60 17.36 27.76 -3.00
N GLY A 61 16.82 28.86 -3.54
CA GLY A 61 17.17 29.36 -4.88
C GLY A 61 16.49 28.66 -6.04
N VAL A 62 15.58 27.72 -5.76
CA VAL A 62 14.75 27.02 -6.75
C VAL A 62 13.33 27.61 -6.71
N THR A 63 12.84 28.07 -7.87
CA THR A 63 11.50 28.64 -8.00
C THR A 63 10.44 27.61 -8.39
N HIS A 64 10.83 26.56 -9.13
CA HIS A 64 9.93 25.50 -9.61
C HIS A 64 10.63 24.15 -9.72
N GLU A 65 9.84 23.08 -9.78
CA GLU A 65 10.22 21.67 -9.80
C GLU A 65 11.02 21.22 -11.04
N PHE A 66 10.91 21.97 -12.14
CA PHE A 66 11.65 21.69 -13.39
C PHE A 66 13.04 22.34 -13.46
N SER A 67 13.54 22.88 -12.36
CA SER A 67 14.85 23.54 -12.33
C SER A 67 15.98 22.56 -12.01
N THR A 68 17.21 22.97 -12.29
CA THR A 68 18.41 22.24 -11.92
C THR A 68 19.14 22.96 -10.80
N ILE A 69 19.81 22.20 -9.93
CA ILE A 69 20.62 22.74 -8.83
C ILE A 69 22.08 22.64 -9.22
N LYS A 70 22.81 23.76 -9.19
CA LYS A 70 24.24 23.77 -9.51
C LYS A 70 25.00 22.84 -8.56
N GLY A 71 25.70 21.86 -9.12
CA GLY A 71 26.49 20.88 -8.35
C GLY A 71 25.74 19.60 -8.01
N VAL A 72 24.49 19.45 -8.44
CA VAL A 72 23.71 18.21 -8.35
C VAL A 72 23.57 17.62 -9.75
N VAL A 73 23.71 16.29 -9.86
CA VAL A 73 23.64 15.57 -11.13
C VAL A 73 22.18 15.43 -11.61
N GLU A 74 21.28 15.18 -10.67
CA GLU A 74 19.85 14.97 -10.89
C GLU A 74 19.10 16.31 -10.95
N ASP A 75 17.98 16.34 -11.68
CA ASP A 75 17.08 17.49 -11.65
C ASP A 75 16.17 17.49 -10.40
N VAL A 76 15.52 18.61 -10.13
CA VAL A 76 14.63 18.73 -8.95
C VAL A 76 13.45 17.76 -9.02
N THR A 77 12.99 17.40 -10.21
CA THR A 77 11.88 16.46 -10.40
C THR A 77 12.28 15.05 -9.99
N GLU A 78 13.46 14.59 -10.40
CA GLU A 78 14.06 13.30 -10.05
C GLU A 78 14.31 13.21 -8.54
N ILE A 79 14.84 14.28 -7.93
CA ILE A 79 14.98 14.36 -6.47
C ILE A 79 13.61 14.21 -5.79
N ILE A 80 12.56 14.91 -6.26
CA ILE A 80 11.21 14.78 -5.71
C ILE A 80 10.69 13.33 -5.84
N LEU A 81 10.93 12.67 -6.98
CA LEU A 81 10.52 11.27 -7.19
C LEU A 81 11.27 10.31 -6.27
N ASN A 82 12.57 10.52 -6.05
CA ASN A 82 13.37 9.73 -5.12
C ASN A 82 12.89 9.91 -3.67
N LEU A 83 12.54 11.14 -3.27
CA LEU A 83 11.99 11.42 -1.94
C LEU A 83 10.64 10.74 -1.69
N LYS A 84 9.83 10.49 -2.73
CA LYS A 84 8.59 9.70 -2.61
C LYS A 84 8.82 8.21 -2.32
N GLN A 85 10.03 7.70 -2.55
CA GLN A 85 10.37 6.30 -2.32
C GLN A 85 10.95 6.05 -0.91
N VAL A 86 11.26 7.11 -0.16
CA VAL A 86 11.74 7.01 1.22
C VAL A 86 10.63 6.44 2.10
N ARG A 87 10.95 5.39 2.86
CA ARG A 87 10.06 4.66 3.78
C ARG A 87 10.52 4.81 5.22
#